data_AF-A0A961M7F7-F1
#
_entry.id   AF-A0A961M7F7-F1
#
_cell.length_a   1.000
_cell.length_b   1.000
_cell.length_c   1.000
_cell.angle_alpha   90.00
_cell.angle_beta   90.00
_cell.angle_gamma   90.00
#
_symmetry.space_group_name_H-M   'P 1'
#
loop_
_entity.id
_entity.type
_entity.pdbx_description
1 polymer ?
#
loop_
_entity_poly.entity_id
_entity_poly.type
_entity_poly.pdbx_seq_one_letter_code
_entity_poly.pdbx_strand_id
1 'polypeptide(L)'
;LFMGCEFGQGHEWNHDAQLDWGVLNIPGHAGLQRLVRDLNTLYRAHPALHARDADPGGFAWIDREARAESVFSWLRLGHDGQPPVAVVANFTPIERRWRLGLPRAGRWREALNTDAGLYGGGNRGNMGAVTAAGPAHAGQPHSAEITLPPLSTLFLTPEDPA
;
A
#
# COMPACT_ATOMS: atom_id res chain seq x y z
N LEU A 1 -14.64 -6.85 -5.50
CA LEU A 1 -14.34 -8.01 -4.64
C LEU A 1 -15.66 -8.76 -4.41
N PHE A 2 -15.68 -10.09 -4.57
CA PHE A 2 -16.89 -10.90 -4.31
C PHE A 2 -16.80 -11.58 -2.94
N MET A 3 -17.93 -11.99 -2.38
CA MET A 3 -18.00 -12.59 -1.05
C MET A 3 -17.15 -13.86 -0.97
N GLY A 4 -16.40 -14.02 0.12
CA GLY A 4 -15.43 -15.10 0.31
C GLY A 4 -14.00 -14.70 0.00
N CYS A 5 -13.78 -13.75 -0.92
CA CYS A 5 -12.43 -13.28 -1.25
C CYS A 5 -11.81 -12.46 -0.10
N GLU A 6 -12.62 -11.77 0.69
CA GLU A 6 -12.14 -10.88 1.75
C GLU A 6 -11.48 -11.62 2.92
N PHE A 7 -11.77 -12.91 3.09
CA PHE A 7 -11.13 -13.78 4.08
C PHE A 7 -10.42 -14.97 3.43
N GLY A 8 -10.25 -14.94 2.10
CA GLY A 8 -9.51 -15.94 1.34
C GLY A 8 -10.07 -17.35 1.50
N GLN A 9 -11.37 -17.52 1.25
CA GLN A 9 -11.97 -18.86 1.19
C GLN A 9 -11.13 -19.79 0.30
N GLY A 10 -10.85 -21.00 0.78
CA GLY A 10 -9.98 -21.96 0.08
C GLY A 10 -10.68 -22.66 -1.09
N HIS A 11 -11.96 -22.99 -0.95
CA HIS A 11 -12.74 -23.62 -2.02
C HIS A 11 -13.32 -22.58 -2.98
N GLU A 12 -13.55 -23.00 -4.22
CA GLU A 12 -14.33 -22.22 -5.18
C GLU A 12 -15.73 -21.90 -4.63
N TRP A 13 -16.30 -20.80 -5.12
CA TRP A 13 -17.65 -20.42 -4.73
C TRP A 13 -18.67 -21.45 -5.23
N ASN A 14 -19.53 -21.91 -4.32
CA ASN A 14 -20.62 -22.82 -4.61
C ASN A 14 -21.96 -22.16 -4.24
N HIS A 15 -22.81 -21.92 -5.22
CA HIS A 15 -24.13 -21.31 -5.02
C HIS A 15 -25.11 -22.18 -4.22
N ASP A 16 -24.89 -23.50 -4.16
CA ASP A 16 -25.71 -24.45 -3.39
C ASP A 16 -25.26 -24.61 -1.93
N ALA A 17 -24.19 -23.93 -1.52
CA ALA A 17 -23.61 -24.02 -0.19
C ALA A 17 -23.38 -22.63 0.43
N GLN A 18 -23.22 -22.61 1.75
CA GLN A 18 -22.74 -21.42 2.44
C GLN A 18 -21.23 -21.21 2.22
N LEU A 19 -20.76 -19.99 2.47
CA LEU A 19 -19.32 -19.71 2.52
C LEU A 19 -18.65 -20.47 3.68
N ASP A 20 -17.36 -20.72 3.54
CA ASP A 20 -16.55 -21.48 4.50
C ASP A 20 -16.18 -20.64 5.74
N TRP A 21 -17.17 -20.16 6.49
CA TRP A 21 -16.94 -19.27 7.64
C TRP A 21 -15.97 -19.82 8.69
N GLY A 22 -15.84 -21.15 8.79
CA GLY A 22 -14.91 -21.82 9.71
C GLY A 22 -13.44 -21.45 9.51
N VAL A 23 -13.04 -21.00 8.30
CA VAL A 23 -11.65 -20.61 8.02
C VAL A 23 -11.19 -19.39 8.81
N LEU A 24 -12.12 -18.56 9.33
CA LEU A 24 -11.79 -17.41 10.17
C LEU A 24 -11.15 -17.79 11.52
N ASN A 25 -11.22 -19.05 11.92
CA ASN A 25 -10.47 -19.55 13.08
C ASN A 25 -8.98 -19.78 12.79
N ILE A 26 -8.56 -19.74 11.52
CA ILE A 26 -7.17 -19.86 11.09
C ILE A 26 -6.58 -18.44 11.00
N PRO A 27 -5.48 -18.12 11.71
CA PRO A 27 -4.96 -16.76 11.81
C PRO A 27 -4.71 -16.05 10.48
N GLY A 28 -4.24 -16.75 9.45
CA GLY A 28 -4.00 -16.16 8.13
C GLY A 28 -5.26 -15.61 7.45
N HIS A 29 -6.38 -16.31 7.54
CA HIS A 29 -7.65 -15.88 6.96
C HIS A 29 -8.24 -14.68 7.71
N ALA A 30 -8.16 -14.69 9.04
CA ALA A 30 -8.54 -13.54 9.87
C ALA A 30 -7.64 -12.32 9.61
N GLY A 31 -6.35 -12.55 9.34
CA GLY A 31 -5.39 -11.52 8.94
C GLY A 31 -5.76 -10.88 7.59
N LEU A 32 -6.13 -11.69 6.60
CA LEU A 32 -6.61 -11.19 5.31
C LEU A 32 -7.92 -10.38 5.42
N GLN A 33 -8.88 -10.86 6.23
CA GLN A 33 -10.11 -10.10 6.51
C GLN A 33 -9.80 -8.75 7.15
N ARG A 34 -8.85 -8.74 8.09
CA ARG A 34 -8.36 -7.51 8.71
C ARG A 34 -7.71 -6.57 7.69
N LEU A 35 -6.91 -7.10 6.78
CA LEU A 35 -6.30 -6.33 5.70
C LEU A 35 -7.36 -5.66 4.82
N VAL A 36 -8.39 -6.39 4.41
CA VAL A 36 -9.48 -5.80 3.60
C VAL A 36 -10.25 -4.72 4.35
N ARG A 37 -10.51 -4.93 5.65
CA ARG A 37 -11.13 -3.91 6.52
C ARG A 37 -10.28 -2.63 6.60
N ASP A 38 -8.98 -2.79 6.78
CA ASP A 38 -8.06 -1.66 6.99
C ASP A 38 -7.78 -0.94 5.65
N LEU A 39 -7.71 -1.67 4.53
CA LEU A 39 -7.71 -1.10 3.17
C LEU A 39 -8.97 -0.28 2.89
N ASN A 40 -10.16 -0.79 3.22
CA ASN A 40 -11.42 -0.05 3.06
C ASN A 40 -11.47 1.20 3.96
N THR A 41 -10.82 1.16 5.12
CA THR A 41 -10.71 2.31 6.02
C THR A 41 -9.76 3.36 5.43
N LEU A 42 -8.59 2.93 4.95
CA LEU A 42 -7.63 3.80 4.27
C LEU A 42 -8.24 4.46 3.03
N TYR A 43 -8.92 3.67 2.18
CA TYR A 43 -9.55 4.12 0.94
C TYR A 43 -10.58 5.22 1.17
N ARG A 44 -11.44 5.07 2.18
CA ARG A 44 -12.46 6.08 2.54
C ARG A 44 -11.84 7.34 3.17
N ALA A 45 -10.80 7.17 3.98
CA ALA A 45 -10.18 8.28 4.70
C ALA A 45 -9.32 9.20 3.82
N HIS A 46 -8.85 8.72 2.66
CA HIS A 46 -7.95 9.47 1.78
C HIS A 46 -8.59 9.70 0.40
N PRO A 47 -9.17 10.89 0.15
CA PRO A 47 -9.78 11.23 -1.14
C PRO A 47 -8.87 11.04 -2.35
N ALA A 48 -7.56 11.19 -2.19
CA ALA A 48 -6.59 10.93 -3.26
C ALA A 48 -6.70 9.51 -3.85
N LEU A 49 -7.21 8.54 -3.10
CA LEU A 49 -7.39 7.16 -3.55
C LEU A 49 -8.64 6.93 -4.42
N HIS A 50 -9.56 7.90 -4.52
CA HIS A 50 -10.84 7.71 -5.22
C HIS A 50 -11.44 8.94 -5.91
N ALA A 51 -11.20 10.16 -5.42
CA ALA A 51 -11.88 11.37 -5.89
C ALA A 51 -11.60 11.71 -7.36
N ARG A 52 -10.44 11.28 -7.89
CA ARG A 52 -9.97 11.58 -9.24
C ARG A 52 -9.70 10.32 -10.09
N ASP A 53 -10.40 9.21 -9.84
CA ASP A 53 -10.18 7.94 -10.57
C ASP A 53 -10.42 8.06 -12.09
N ALA A 54 -11.32 8.95 -12.52
CA ALA A 54 -11.64 9.19 -13.93
C ALA A 54 -10.81 10.31 -14.58
N ASP A 55 -9.83 10.87 -13.87
CA ASP A 55 -8.98 11.98 -14.30
C ASP A 55 -7.52 11.50 -14.35
N PRO A 56 -6.82 11.60 -15.51
CA PRO A 56 -5.40 11.25 -15.60
C PRO A 56 -4.53 11.96 -14.56
N GLY A 57 -4.91 13.16 -14.13
CA GLY A 57 -4.20 13.93 -13.10
C GLY A 57 -4.37 13.39 -11.68
N GLY A 58 -5.22 12.37 -11.46
CA GLY A 58 -5.37 11.65 -10.18
C GLY A 58 -4.30 10.58 -9.93
N PHE A 59 -3.40 10.36 -10.90
CA PHE A 59 -2.37 9.33 -10.87
C PHE A 59 -1.05 9.84 -11.49
N ALA A 60 0.08 9.48 -10.90
CA ALA A 60 1.39 9.71 -11.51
C ALA A 60 2.36 8.57 -11.16
N TRP A 61 3.07 8.02 -12.14
CA TRP A 61 4.17 7.09 -11.86
C TRP A 61 5.30 7.82 -11.10
N ILE A 62 5.94 7.13 -10.16
CA ILE A 62 7.18 7.58 -9.53
C ILE A 62 8.35 6.99 -10.30
N ASP A 63 8.61 5.69 -10.16
CA ASP A 63 9.65 4.99 -10.91
C ASP A 63 9.02 4.03 -11.94
N ARG A 64 9.30 4.27 -13.22
CA ARG A 64 8.84 3.46 -14.35
C ARG A 64 9.85 2.39 -14.79
N GLU A 65 11.10 2.50 -14.35
CA GLU A 65 12.21 1.71 -14.87
C GLU A 65 12.55 0.51 -13.97
N ALA A 66 12.00 0.46 -12.75
CA ALA A 66 12.16 -0.62 -11.76
C ALA A 66 11.50 -1.96 -12.12
N ARG A 67 11.26 -2.20 -13.43
CA ARG A 67 10.64 -3.42 -13.96
C ARG A 67 11.47 -4.67 -13.69
N ALA A 68 12.80 -4.56 -13.71
CA ALA A 68 13.71 -5.70 -13.51
C ALA A 68 13.61 -6.25 -12.08
N GLU A 69 13.30 -5.38 -11.13
CA GLU A 69 13.11 -5.69 -9.71
C GLU A 69 11.66 -6.09 -9.39
N SER A 70 10.76 -5.99 -10.38
CA SER A 70 9.30 -6.10 -10.22
C SER A 70 8.76 -5.21 -9.09
N VAL A 71 9.29 -3.98 -9.04
CA VAL A 71 8.85 -2.93 -8.12
C VAL A 71 8.09 -1.88 -8.90
N PHE A 72 6.91 -1.52 -8.41
CA PHE A 72 6.06 -0.49 -9.00
C PHE A 72 5.79 0.57 -7.97
N SER A 73 5.96 1.84 -8.33
CA SER A 73 5.69 2.96 -7.43
C SER A 73 4.96 4.09 -8.14
N TRP A 74 3.95 4.63 -7.48
CA TRP A 74 3.10 5.68 -8.03
C TRP A 74 2.52 6.58 -6.93
N LEU A 75 2.06 7.75 -7.35
CA LEU A 75 1.28 8.68 -6.55
C LEU A 75 -0.19 8.56 -6.93
N ARG A 76 -1.04 8.62 -5.91
CA ARG A 76 -2.46 8.91 -6.02
C ARG A 76 -2.69 10.34 -5.55
N LEU A 77 -3.38 11.13 -6.36
CA LEU A 77 -3.52 12.57 -6.20
C LEU A 77 -5.00 12.94 -6.07
N GLY A 78 -5.31 13.71 -5.03
CA GLY A 78 -6.65 14.29 -4.85
C GLY A 78 -6.82 15.61 -5.62
N HIS A 79 -7.88 16.32 -5.29
CA HIS A 79 -8.05 17.73 -5.66
C HIS A 79 -7.11 18.64 -4.84
N ASP A 80 -7.07 19.91 -5.19
CA ASP A 80 -6.22 20.90 -4.50
C ASP A 80 -6.44 20.89 -2.98
N GLY A 81 -5.32 20.94 -2.24
CA GLY A 81 -5.31 20.86 -0.78
C GLY A 81 -5.41 19.44 -0.21
N GLN A 82 -5.78 18.43 -0.98
CA GLN A 82 -5.81 17.05 -0.50
C GLN A 82 -4.40 16.44 -0.53
N PRO A 83 -3.94 15.81 0.56
CA PRO A 83 -2.61 15.20 0.59
C PRO A 83 -2.53 14.02 -0.38
N PRO A 84 -1.41 13.85 -1.10
CA PRO A 84 -1.19 12.69 -1.95
C PRO A 84 -1.00 11.41 -1.13
N VAL A 85 -1.19 10.26 -1.77
CA VAL A 85 -0.77 8.95 -1.23
C VAL A 85 0.31 8.38 -2.15
N ALA A 86 1.49 8.10 -1.61
CA ALA A 86 2.52 7.37 -2.33
C ALA A 86 2.32 5.87 -2.11
N VAL A 87 2.33 5.09 -3.17
CA VAL A 87 2.17 3.63 -3.13
C VAL A 87 3.40 3.00 -3.76
N VAL A 88 3.92 1.96 -3.11
CA VAL A 88 5.03 1.16 -3.65
C VAL A 88 4.75 -0.31 -3.39
N ALA A 89 4.84 -1.12 -4.45
CA ALA A 89 4.59 -2.55 -4.44
C ALA A 89 5.84 -3.33 -4.87
N ASN A 90 6.16 -4.40 -4.14
CA ASN A 90 7.19 -5.36 -4.48
C ASN A 90 6.54 -6.70 -4.80
N PHE A 91 6.61 -7.12 -6.06
CA PHE A 91 6.01 -8.38 -6.51
C PHE A 91 7.00 -9.55 -6.50
N THR A 92 8.11 -9.45 -5.75
CA THR A 92 9.07 -10.55 -5.56
C THR A 92 9.15 -10.96 -4.09
N PRO A 93 9.54 -12.22 -3.79
CA PRO A 93 9.77 -12.68 -2.42
C PRO A 93 11.10 -12.17 -1.82
N ILE A 94 11.76 -11.21 -2.47
CA ILE A 94 13.05 -10.66 -2.06
C ILE A 94 12.81 -9.31 -1.39
N GLU A 95 13.29 -9.16 -0.16
CA GLU A 95 13.29 -7.87 0.54
C GLU A 95 14.28 -6.91 -0.10
N ARG A 96 13.92 -5.62 -0.18
CA ARG A 96 14.75 -4.59 -0.82
C ARG A 96 14.93 -3.39 0.09
N ARG A 97 16.12 -2.79 0.05
CA ARG A 97 16.30 -1.37 0.39
C ARG A 97 16.03 -0.58 -0.89
N TRP A 98 15.16 0.41 -0.80
CA TRP A 98 14.66 1.11 -1.98
C TRP A 98 14.66 2.62 -1.76
N ARG A 99 15.05 3.39 -2.77
CA ARG A 99 14.91 4.84 -2.76
C ARG A 99 13.61 5.22 -3.45
N LEU A 100 12.65 5.73 -2.68
CA LEU A 100 11.37 6.17 -3.22
C LEU A 100 11.39 7.69 -3.46
N GLY A 101 11.12 8.12 -4.69
CA GLY A 101 10.90 9.53 -5.01
C GLY A 101 9.57 10.04 -4.43
N LEU A 102 9.57 11.22 -3.81
CA LEU A 102 8.40 11.80 -3.14
C LEU A 102 8.21 13.29 -3.50
N PRO A 103 6.96 13.75 -3.68
CA PRO A 103 6.67 15.11 -4.16
C PRO A 103 6.92 16.20 -3.10
N ARG A 104 7.07 15.82 -1.83
CA ARG A 104 7.23 16.75 -0.70
C ARG A 104 8.24 16.19 0.28
N ALA A 105 9.06 17.07 0.84
CA ALA A 105 9.96 16.76 1.93
C ALA A 105 9.19 16.45 3.22
N GLY A 106 9.90 16.00 4.25
CA GLY A 106 9.34 15.81 5.59
C GLY A 106 8.91 14.38 5.85
N ARG A 107 8.07 14.19 6.88
CA ARG A 107 7.72 12.86 7.38
C ARG A 107 6.52 12.30 6.62
N TRP A 108 6.64 11.04 6.23
CA TRP A 108 5.60 10.25 5.56
C TRP A 108 5.27 9.04 6.41
N ARG A 109 4.06 8.99 6.94
CA ARG A 109 3.56 7.86 7.72
C ARG A 109 3.36 6.65 6.83
N GLU A 110 3.80 5.49 7.29
CA GLU A 110 3.43 4.19 6.72
C GLU A 110 1.99 3.88 7.13
N ALA A 111 1.03 4.37 6.35
CA ALA A 111 -0.39 4.30 6.65
C ALA A 111 -0.95 2.87 6.53
N LEU A 112 -0.38 2.06 5.64
CA LEU A 112 -0.64 0.63 5.55
C LEU A 112 0.58 -0.10 4.98
N ASN A 113 0.86 -1.27 5.54
CA ASN A 113 1.89 -2.18 5.08
C ASN A 113 1.31 -3.60 5.07
N THR A 114 1.18 -4.20 3.89
CA THR A 114 0.56 -5.53 3.76
C THR A 114 1.40 -6.66 4.35
N ASP A 115 2.69 -6.43 4.64
CA ASP A 115 3.56 -7.38 5.34
C ASP A 115 3.44 -7.27 6.87
N ALA A 116 2.63 -6.35 7.41
CA ALA A 116 2.47 -6.23 8.86
C ALA A 116 2.02 -7.56 9.50
N GLY A 117 2.57 -7.87 10.68
CA GLY A 117 2.30 -9.14 11.37
C GLY A 117 0.83 -9.33 11.73
N LEU A 118 0.08 -8.23 11.92
CA LEU A 118 -1.36 -8.27 12.19
C LEU A 118 -2.21 -8.74 11.00
N TYR A 119 -1.64 -8.76 9.79
CA TYR A 119 -2.23 -9.36 8.58
C TYR A 119 -1.69 -10.76 8.28
N GLY A 120 -0.74 -11.26 9.09
CA GLY A 120 -0.05 -12.53 8.84
C GLY A 120 1.24 -12.42 8.01
N GLY A 121 1.74 -11.20 7.77
CA GLY A 121 3.01 -10.98 7.09
C GLY A 121 4.24 -11.10 8.00
N GLY A 122 5.43 -10.86 7.44
CA GLY A 122 6.72 -10.96 8.11
C GLY A 122 7.05 -9.81 9.09
N ASN A 123 6.17 -8.83 9.19
CA ASN A 123 6.29 -7.63 10.03
C ASN A 123 7.55 -6.79 9.77
N ARG A 124 8.02 -6.78 8.52
CA ARG A 124 9.10 -5.90 8.06
C ARG A 124 8.49 -4.59 7.58
N GLY A 125 9.24 -3.51 7.67
CA GLY A 125 8.76 -2.22 7.20
C GLY A 125 9.60 -1.07 7.75
N ASN A 126 8.97 0.09 7.87
CA ASN A 126 9.67 1.34 8.13
C ASN A 126 9.42 1.90 9.53
N MET A 127 9.06 1.05 10.50
CA MET A 127 8.82 1.44 11.90
C MET A 127 7.80 2.59 12.03
N GLY A 128 6.80 2.62 11.15
CA GLY A 128 5.66 3.54 11.18
C GLY A 128 5.79 4.81 10.34
N ALA A 129 6.99 5.25 9.96
CA ALA A 129 7.17 6.41 9.09
C ALA A 129 8.57 6.48 8.46
N VAL A 130 8.68 7.20 7.34
CA VAL A 130 9.95 7.53 6.69
C VAL A 130 10.10 9.04 6.56
N THR A 131 11.33 9.52 6.44
CA THR A 131 11.61 10.95 6.24
C THR A 131 12.15 11.19 4.84
N ALA A 132 11.42 11.97 4.04
CA ALA A 132 11.82 12.44 2.73
C ALA A 132 12.80 13.61 2.86
N ALA A 133 14.07 13.29 3.10
CA ALA A 133 15.18 14.25 3.22
C ALA A 133 16.28 14.02 2.16
N GLY A 134 16.11 13.02 1.29
CA GLY A 134 17.03 12.71 0.21
C GLY A 134 16.90 13.65 -0.99
N PRO A 135 17.88 13.60 -1.92
CA PRO A 135 17.85 14.39 -3.15
C PRO A 135 16.70 13.96 -4.08
N ALA A 136 16.53 14.73 -5.16
CA ALA A 136 15.59 14.39 -6.22
C ALA A 136 15.85 12.97 -6.77
N HIS A 137 14.77 12.23 -7.00
CA HIS A 137 14.85 10.85 -7.47
C HIS A 137 13.59 10.50 -8.27
N ALA A 138 13.76 9.74 -9.37
CA ALA A 138 12.66 9.28 -10.22
C ALA A 138 11.64 10.40 -10.59
N GLY A 139 12.16 11.57 -10.99
CA GLY A 139 11.34 12.73 -11.37
C GLY A 139 10.65 13.46 -10.22
N GLN A 140 10.87 13.05 -8.97
CA GLN A 140 10.35 13.73 -7.78
C GLN A 140 11.43 14.59 -7.10
N PRO A 141 11.07 15.73 -6.48
CA PRO A 141 12.02 16.67 -5.89
C PRO A 141 12.72 16.15 -4.63
N HIS A 142 12.12 15.18 -3.93
CA HIS A 142 12.67 14.59 -2.71
C HIS A 142 12.69 13.07 -2.79
N SER A 143 13.40 12.42 -1.87
CA SER A 143 13.35 10.97 -1.74
C SER A 143 13.51 10.49 -0.29
N ALA A 144 13.07 9.26 -0.03
CA ALA A 144 13.29 8.54 1.21
C ALA A 144 13.90 7.16 0.92
N GLU A 145 14.81 6.72 1.77
CA GLU A 145 15.25 5.32 1.81
C GLU A 145 14.24 4.52 2.63
N ILE A 146 13.73 3.44 2.05
CA ILE A 146 12.70 2.60 2.65
C ILE A 146 13.14 1.14 2.67
N THR A 147 12.70 0.40 3.68
CA THR A 147 12.61 -1.05 3.64
C THR A 147 11.34 -1.42 2.89
N LEU A 148 11.49 -2.21 1.83
CA LEU A 148 10.39 -2.72 1.03
C LEU A 148 10.27 -4.25 1.23
N PRO A 149 9.27 -4.71 2.00
CA PRO A 149 9.12 -6.12 2.32
C PRO A 149 8.84 -7.02 1.10
N PRO A 150 9.11 -8.33 1.18
CA PRO A 150 8.73 -9.32 0.17
C PRO A 150 7.22 -9.31 -0.12
N LEU A 151 6.82 -9.46 -1.39
CA LEU A 151 5.40 -9.64 -1.81
C LEU A 151 4.42 -8.69 -1.11
N SER A 152 4.80 -7.41 -1.02
CA SER A 152 4.10 -6.43 -0.20
C SER A 152 3.75 -5.16 -0.96
N THR A 153 2.80 -4.42 -0.43
CA THR A 153 2.48 -3.05 -0.85
C THR A 153 2.47 -2.14 0.36
N LEU A 154 3.15 -1.00 0.24
CA LEU A 154 3.19 0.06 1.24
C LEU A 154 2.39 1.27 0.74
N PHE A 155 1.59 1.86 1.63
CA PHE A 155 0.90 3.12 1.40
C PHE A 155 1.47 4.16 2.35
N LEU A 156 2.04 5.23 1.80
CA LEU A 156 2.64 6.32 2.56
C LEU A 156 1.82 7.60 2.40
N THR A 157 1.55 8.27 3.51
CA THR A 157 0.81 9.54 3.54
C THR A 157 1.67 10.61 4.21
N PRO A 158 1.75 11.85 3.68
CA PRO A 158 2.49 12.90 4.35
C PRO A 158 1.85 13.19 5.72
N GLU A 159 2.68 13.44 6.72
CA GLU A 159 2.22 14.03 7.98
C GLU A 159 2.37 15.54 7.86
N ASP A 160 1.32 16.28 8.24
CA ASP A 160 1.44 17.73 8.32
C ASP A 160 2.51 18.08 9.36
N PRO A 161 3.38 19.06 9.08
CA PRO A 161 4.28 19.57 10.10
C PRO A 161 3.43 20.09 11.28
N ALA A 162 3.73 19.59 12.47
CA ALA A 162 3.12 20.02 13.73
C ALA A 162 3.35 21.52 13.99
#